data_AF-A0A8D2N3U6-F1
#
_entry.id   AF-A0A8D2N3U6-F1
#
_cell.length_a   1.000
_cell.length_b   1.000
_cell.length_c   1.000
_cell.angle_alpha   90.00
_cell.angle_beta   90.00
_cell.angle_gamma   90.00
#
_symmetry.space_group_name_H-M   'P 1'
#
loop_
_entity.id
_entity.type
_entity.pdbx_description
1 polymer ?
#
loop_
_entity_poly.entity_id
_entity_poly.type
_entity_poly.pdbx_seq_one_letter_code
_entity_poly.pdbx_strand_id
1 'polypeptide(L)'
;VTHYKQYPPNTSKVYSYFECREKKTENSKLKKLKYEETVFYGLQYILNKYLKGKVVTKEKIKEAKEVYREHFQDDVFNEKGWNYILEKYDGHLPIEIKAVPEGSVIPRGNVLFTVENTDPECYWLTNWIETILVQSWYPITVATNSREQKKILAKYLLETSGSLEGLEYKLHDFGYRGVSSQETAGIGASAHLVNFKGTDTVAGIALIKKYYGTKDPVPGYSVPAAEHSTITAWGKDHEKDAFEHIVTQFSSVPVSVVSDSYDIYNACEKIWGDDLRHIIEARSPEAPLIIRPDSGNPLDTVLKVLEILGKRFPITENSKGYKLLPPYLRVIQGDGVDINTLQEVFAIFVFATCGGFRGETALLVSCEGVVNKTVTAAFSYPFRLNTAVFSAPDPKGCGGTWTDVCLVGDFSSSAQFFVALAALVFVYCVTALVVYIGYNHVYQHNKKFPLTDLAISVLIAFLWLVSTFVWANALADIKVSTGASIVPGIESCKAPGTTCHFLSVTRMGILNVSVVFGLLNMILWAGNIWLIYKDTNLHSQWNRISESPTERV
;
A
#
# COMPACT_ATOMS: atom_id res chain seq x y z
N VAL A 1 35.62 -16.98 17.05
CA VAL A 1 36.76 -17.94 17.19
C VAL A 1 38.02 -17.27 17.74
N THR A 2 38.59 -16.28 17.06
CA THR A 2 39.93 -15.74 17.38
C THR A 2 39.94 -14.49 18.28
N HIS A 3 38.80 -13.80 18.44
CA HIS A 3 38.71 -12.51 19.12
C HIS A 3 39.14 -12.52 20.59
N TYR A 4 39.08 -13.67 21.28
CA TYR A 4 39.55 -13.76 22.66
C TYR A 4 41.04 -13.40 22.82
N LYS A 5 41.87 -13.57 21.77
CA LYS A 5 43.29 -13.13 21.77
C LYS A 5 43.47 -11.64 21.41
N GLN A 6 42.41 -10.95 21.01
CA GLN A 6 42.47 -9.59 20.46
C GLN A 6 41.98 -8.53 21.45
N TYR A 7 41.09 -8.91 22.38
CA TYR A 7 40.68 -8.00 23.45
C TYR A 7 41.89 -7.55 24.28
N PRO A 8 41.86 -6.33 24.84
CA PRO A 8 42.93 -5.86 25.71
C PRO A 8 43.20 -6.84 26.86
N PRO A 9 44.48 -7.10 27.21
CA PRO A 9 44.80 -7.88 28.39
C PRO A 9 44.09 -7.33 29.63
N ASN A 10 43.67 -8.21 30.54
CA ASN A 10 42.90 -7.90 31.75
C ASN A 10 41.47 -7.37 31.51
N THR A 11 40.91 -7.53 30.30
CA THR A 11 39.47 -7.27 30.07
C THR A 11 38.63 -8.28 30.85
N SER A 12 37.79 -7.78 31.77
CA SER A 12 36.90 -8.60 32.61
C SER A 12 35.42 -8.48 32.24
N LYS A 13 35.04 -7.43 31.51
CA LYS A 13 33.66 -7.24 31.03
C LYS A 13 33.66 -6.68 29.62
N VAL A 14 32.83 -7.28 28.77
CA VAL A 14 32.44 -6.77 27.47
C VAL A 14 30.93 -6.60 27.49
N TYR A 15 30.48 -5.38 27.22
CA TYR A 15 29.08 -5.00 27.15
C TYR A 15 28.77 -4.53 25.73
N SER A 16 27.76 -5.15 25.11
CA SER A 16 27.33 -4.85 23.74
C SER A 16 25.83 -4.55 23.70
N TYR A 17 25.40 -3.85 22.66
CA TYR A 17 23.98 -3.55 22.44
C TYR A 17 23.60 -3.75 20.97
N PHE A 18 22.32 -4.00 20.74
CA PHE A 18 21.71 -4.07 19.41
C PHE A 18 20.73 -2.93 19.22
N GLU A 19 20.78 -2.30 18.06
CA GLU A 19 19.85 -1.25 17.64
C GLU A 19 19.54 -1.39 16.14
N CYS A 20 18.36 -0.92 15.73
CA CYS A 20 18.11 -0.61 14.34
C CYS A 20 18.63 0.81 14.07
N ARG A 21 19.90 0.92 13.65
CA ARG A 21 20.61 2.19 13.50
C ARG A 21 19.83 3.24 12.71
N GLU A 22 19.90 4.47 13.19
CA GLU A 22 19.42 5.59 12.42
C GLU A 22 20.35 5.82 11.21
N LYS A 23 19.78 5.79 10.01
CA LYS A 23 20.50 6.21 8.81
C LYS A 23 20.62 7.73 8.83
N LYS A 24 21.79 8.26 9.22
CA LYS A 24 22.15 9.67 9.01
C LYS A 24 21.99 9.97 7.52
N THR A 25 20.97 10.73 7.17
CA THR A 25 20.90 11.39 5.87
C THR A 25 21.94 12.50 5.90
N GLU A 26 23.17 12.20 5.47
CA GLU A 26 24.16 13.24 5.19
C GLU A 26 23.54 14.22 4.20
N ASN A 27 23.34 15.45 4.66
CA ASN A 27 23.01 16.67 3.91
C ASN A 27 22.66 16.47 2.42
N SER A 28 21.48 15.93 2.14
CA SER A 28 20.73 16.20 0.91
C SER A 28 19.42 15.42 0.90
N LYS A 29 18.33 16.20 0.83
CA LYS A 29 16.95 15.79 0.52
C LYS A 29 16.22 15.05 1.65
N LEU A 30 15.07 15.62 2.05
CA LEU A 30 14.01 14.97 2.84
C LEU A 30 13.52 13.70 2.12
N LYS A 31 14.32 12.64 2.12
CA LYS A 31 13.85 11.30 1.78
C LYS A 31 13.14 10.83 3.03
N LYS A 32 11.80 10.94 3.05
CA LYS A 32 10.96 10.44 4.15
C LYS A 32 11.47 9.04 4.52
N LEU A 33 11.96 8.89 5.74
CA LEU A 33 12.48 7.62 6.23
C LEU A 33 11.35 6.59 6.08
N LYS A 34 11.51 5.57 5.21
CA LYS A 34 10.45 4.58 4.97
C LYS A 34 10.07 3.73 6.20
N TYR A 35 10.90 3.73 7.25
CA TYR A 35 10.72 2.97 8.49
C TYR A 35 11.28 3.74 9.69
N GLU A 36 10.53 4.69 10.24
CA GLU A 36 10.96 5.52 11.39
C GLU A 36 10.97 4.72 12.71
N GLU A 37 10.07 3.73 12.80
CA GLU A 37 9.90 2.84 13.94
C GLU A 37 10.09 1.38 13.53
N THR A 38 10.46 0.54 14.48
CA THR A 38 10.62 -0.92 14.30
C THR A 38 9.86 -1.68 15.37
N VAL A 39 9.29 -2.82 14.99
CA VAL A 39 8.63 -3.75 15.91
C VAL A 39 9.68 -4.72 16.43
N PHE A 40 9.98 -4.69 17.73
CA PHE A 40 10.91 -5.64 18.33
C PHE A 40 10.23 -7.01 18.52
N TYR A 41 10.70 -8.03 17.82
CA TYR A 41 10.14 -9.39 17.87
C TYR A 41 11.17 -10.43 17.44
N GLY A 42 11.15 -11.63 18.04
CA GLY A 42 11.94 -12.79 17.62
C GLY A 42 13.13 -13.17 18.53
N LEU A 43 13.47 -12.36 19.53
CA LEU A 43 14.58 -12.66 20.44
C LEU A 43 14.29 -13.91 21.28
N GLN A 44 13.09 -14.04 21.82
CA GLN A 44 12.63 -15.16 22.64
C GLN A 44 12.76 -16.49 21.92
N TYR A 45 12.51 -16.54 20.60
CA TYR A 45 12.77 -17.73 19.79
C TYR A 45 14.26 -18.13 19.85
N ILE A 46 15.16 -17.16 19.61
CA ILE A 46 16.62 -17.39 19.61
C ILE A 46 17.09 -17.84 21.01
N LEU A 47 16.65 -17.15 22.06
CA LEU A 47 16.98 -17.49 23.44
C LEU A 47 16.59 -18.94 23.77
N ASN A 48 15.35 -19.33 23.43
CA ASN A 48 14.83 -20.65 23.77
C ASN A 48 15.41 -21.78 22.92
N LYS A 49 15.68 -21.54 21.64
CA LYS A 49 16.16 -22.58 20.73
C LYS A 49 17.67 -22.78 20.80
N TYR A 50 18.44 -21.71 20.99
CA TYR A 50 19.88 -21.73 20.76
C TYR A 50 20.73 -21.43 21.99
N LEU A 51 20.23 -20.66 22.97
CA LEU A 51 21.08 -20.10 24.02
C LEU A 51 20.79 -20.63 25.43
N LYS A 52 19.54 -20.97 25.75
CA LYS A 52 19.17 -21.45 27.08
C LYS A 52 19.60 -22.90 27.31
N GLY A 53 19.84 -23.25 28.58
CA GLY A 53 20.15 -24.61 29.01
C GLY A 53 21.60 -25.01 28.76
N LYS A 54 21.85 -26.32 28.76
CA LYS A 54 23.16 -26.91 28.49
C LYS A 54 23.45 -26.92 27.00
N VAL A 55 24.10 -25.87 26.51
CA VAL A 55 24.42 -25.71 25.09
C VAL A 55 25.84 -26.18 24.74
N VAL A 56 26.71 -26.29 25.73
CA VAL A 56 28.09 -26.78 25.60
C VAL A 56 28.19 -28.23 26.10
N THR A 57 28.85 -29.10 25.34
CA THR A 57 29.17 -30.49 25.74
C THR A 57 30.60 -30.83 25.32
N LYS A 58 31.18 -31.89 25.90
CA LYS A 58 32.54 -32.33 25.54
C LYS A 58 32.66 -32.67 24.05
N GLU A 59 31.62 -33.28 23.50
CA GLU A 59 31.53 -33.68 22.11
C GLU A 59 31.53 -32.46 21.19
N LYS A 60 30.71 -31.44 21.50
CA LYS A 60 30.67 -30.19 20.73
C LYS A 60 32.00 -29.42 20.77
N ILE A 61 32.68 -29.40 21.92
CA ILE A 61 34.00 -28.76 22.05
C ILE A 61 35.03 -29.49 21.18
N LYS A 62 35.04 -30.83 21.23
CA LYS A 62 35.93 -31.66 20.43
C LYS A 62 35.69 -31.45 18.93
N GLU A 63 34.44 -31.54 18.49
CA GLU A 63 34.06 -31.32 17.10
C GLU A 63 34.43 -29.92 16.63
N ALA A 64 34.13 -28.87 17.42
CA ALA A 64 34.49 -27.50 17.10
C ALA A 64 36.01 -27.33 16.96
N LYS A 65 36.80 -27.95 17.85
CA LYS A 65 38.26 -27.92 17.76
C LYS A 65 38.77 -28.56 16.47
N GLU A 66 38.25 -29.72 16.11
CA GLU A 66 38.62 -30.43 14.88
C GLU A 66 38.27 -29.59 13.64
N VAL A 67 37.04 -29.08 13.56
CA VAL A 67 36.57 -28.23 12.46
C VAL A 67 37.40 -26.94 12.34
N TYR A 68 37.64 -26.24 13.45
CA TYR A 68 38.38 -24.99 13.41
C TYR A 68 39.86 -25.18 13.13
N ARG A 69 40.47 -26.28 13.59
CA ARG A 69 41.85 -26.62 13.23
C ARG A 69 42.00 -26.75 11.72
N GLU A 70 41.10 -27.50 11.07
CA GLU A 70 41.12 -27.63 9.61
C GLU A 70 40.76 -26.32 8.91
N HIS A 71 39.77 -25.58 9.41
CA HIS A 71 39.33 -24.34 8.78
C HIS A 71 40.40 -23.23 8.80
N PHE A 72 41.13 -23.09 9.91
CA PHE A 72 42.16 -22.07 10.08
C PHE A 72 43.57 -22.56 9.77
N GLN A 73 43.76 -23.88 9.60
CA GLN A 73 45.07 -24.52 9.51
C GLN A 73 45.98 -24.16 10.70
N ASP A 74 45.37 -23.92 11.88
CA ASP A 74 46.04 -23.53 13.12
C ASP A 74 45.16 -23.82 14.36
N ASP A 75 45.79 -23.99 15.53
CA ASP A 75 45.14 -24.29 16.81
C ASP A 75 44.66 -23.02 17.53
N VAL A 76 43.87 -22.19 16.84
CA VAL A 76 43.40 -20.89 17.33
C VAL A 76 42.13 -20.94 18.17
N PHE A 77 41.47 -22.09 18.29
CA PHE A 77 40.19 -22.21 19.01
C PHE A 77 40.38 -22.10 20.53
N ASN A 78 39.49 -21.35 21.20
CA ASN A 78 39.51 -21.17 22.65
C ASN A 78 38.93 -22.38 23.42
N GLU A 79 39.54 -23.56 23.24
CA GLU A 79 39.11 -24.79 23.90
C GLU A 79 39.07 -24.67 25.44
N LYS A 80 40.04 -23.95 26.02
CA LYS A 80 40.09 -23.72 27.47
C LYS A 80 38.88 -22.93 27.97
N GLY A 81 38.54 -21.83 27.30
CA GLY A 81 37.37 -21.02 27.67
C GLY A 81 36.06 -21.79 27.53
N TRP A 82 35.93 -22.64 26.50
CA TRP A 82 34.74 -23.48 26.34
C TRP A 82 34.65 -24.60 27.37
N ASN A 83 35.76 -25.26 27.74
CA ASN A 83 35.77 -26.24 28.82
C ASN A 83 35.45 -25.59 30.18
N TYR A 84 35.93 -24.38 30.44
CA TYR A 84 35.58 -23.63 31.65
C TYR A 84 34.07 -23.43 31.79
N ILE A 85 33.37 -23.05 30.71
CA ILE A 85 31.90 -22.92 30.72
C ILE A 85 31.24 -24.26 31.01
N LEU A 86 31.72 -25.34 30.40
CA LEU A 86 31.21 -26.69 30.63
C LEU A 86 31.36 -27.12 32.09
N GLU A 87 32.54 -26.93 32.66
CA GLU A 87 32.88 -27.40 34.01
C GLU A 87 32.25 -26.54 35.11
N LYS A 88 32.27 -25.21 34.96
CA LYS A 88 31.79 -24.28 35.98
C LYS A 88 30.29 -24.06 35.96
N TYR A 89 29.68 -24.06 34.77
CA TYR A 89 28.26 -23.71 34.58
C TYR A 89 27.42 -24.87 34.01
N ASP A 90 27.93 -26.10 34.03
CA ASP A 90 27.31 -27.26 33.39
C ASP A 90 26.91 -26.97 31.93
N GLY A 91 27.75 -26.21 31.22
CA GLY A 91 27.53 -25.83 29.83
C GLY A 91 26.44 -24.78 29.59
N HIS A 92 25.94 -24.11 30.64
CA HIS A 92 25.09 -22.92 30.53
C HIS A 92 25.96 -21.67 30.27
N LEU A 93 25.51 -20.79 29.39
CA LEU A 93 26.26 -19.58 29.04
C LEU A 93 26.16 -18.53 30.18
N PRO A 94 27.28 -18.06 30.77
CA PRO A 94 27.28 -17.01 31.78
C PRO A 94 27.13 -15.62 31.13
N ILE A 95 25.94 -15.36 30.61
CA ILE A 95 25.57 -14.10 29.95
C ILE A 95 24.24 -13.58 30.52
N GLU A 96 24.14 -12.26 30.65
CA GLU A 96 22.90 -11.54 30.91
C GLU A 96 22.46 -10.82 29.63
N ILE A 97 21.18 -10.97 29.27
CA ILE A 97 20.55 -10.26 28.15
C ILE A 97 19.36 -9.47 28.69
N LYS A 98 19.38 -8.15 28.50
CA LYS A 98 18.29 -7.23 28.86
C LYS A 98 17.65 -6.73 27.57
N ALA A 99 16.34 -6.83 27.44
CA ALA A 99 15.64 -6.47 26.21
C ALA A 99 14.37 -5.67 26.50
N VAL A 100 13.98 -4.82 25.55
CA VAL A 100 12.62 -4.25 25.53
C VAL A 100 11.60 -5.39 25.32
N PRO A 101 10.34 -5.24 25.80
CA PRO A 101 9.33 -6.28 25.60
C PRO A 101 9.05 -6.54 24.12
N GLU A 102 8.94 -7.80 23.71
CA GLU A 102 8.54 -8.11 22.34
C GLU A 102 7.13 -7.59 22.02
N GLY A 103 6.93 -7.14 20.79
CA GLY A 103 5.75 -6.41 20.34
C GLY A 103 5.85 -4.88 20.52
N SER A 104 6.87 -4.40 21.25
CA SER A 104 7.11 -2.95 21.38
C SER A 104 7.47 -2.32 20.04
N VAL A 105 6.95 -1.11 19.80
CA VAL A 105 7.26 -0.29 18.62
C VAL A 105 8.23 0.80 19.04
N ILE A 106 9.47 0.70 18.57
CA ILE A 106 10.58 1.53 19.05
C ILE A 106 11.16 2.34 17.87
N PRO A 107 11.37 3.67 18.03
CA PRO A 107 12.04 4.48 17.02
C PRO A 107 13.46 3.97 16.75
N ARG A 108 13.93 4.09 15.51
CA ARG A 108 15.32 3.77 15.16
C ARG A 108 16.33 4.58 15.98
N GLY A 109 17.55 4.06 16.10
CA GLY A 109 18.59 4.70 16.92
C GLY A 109 18.45 4.44 18.42
N ASN A 110 17.52 3.58 18.84
CA ASN A 110 17.36 3.15 20.23
C ASN A 110 17.84 1.72 20.43
N VAL A 111 18.34 1.46 21.62
CA VAL A 111 18.72 0.13 22.07
C VAL A 111 17.48 -0.76 22.19
N LEU A 112 17.54 -1.95 21.58
CA LEU A 112 16.49 -2.97 21.67
C LEU A 112 16.84 -4.03 22.70
N PHE A 113 18.10 -4.46 22.73
CA PHE A 113 18.63 -5.33 23.77
C PHE A 113 20.13 -5.12 23.99
N THR A 114 20.59 -5.53 25.16
CA THR A 114 22.00 -5.49 25.56
C THR A 114 22.46 -6.85 26.05
N VAL A 115 23.76 -7.10 25.94
CA VAL A 115 24.40 -8.38 26.23
C VAL A 115 25.67 -8.12 27.01
N GLU A 116 25.85 -8.82 28.13
CA GLU A 116 27.06 -8.75 28.95
C GLU A 116 27.43 -10.11 29.52
N ASN A 117 28.74 -10.37 29.65
CA ASN A 117 29.22 -11.55 30.37
C ASN A 117 29.03 -11.36 31.88
N THR A 118 28.58 -12.40 32.56
CA THR A 118 28.38 -12.40 34.03
C THR A 118 29.56 -12.99 34.79
N ASP A 119 30.52 -13.61 34.09
CA ASP A 119 31.78 -14.09 34.63
C ASP A 119 32.98 -13.46 33.91
N PRO A 120 34.01 -12.96 34.64
CA PRO A 120 35.19 -12.33 34.05
C PRO A 120 35.96 -13.18 33.04
N GLU A 121 36.03 -14.50 33.22
CA GLU A 121 36.74 -15.42 32.30
C GLU A 121 36.02 -15.59 30.95
N CYS A 122 34.77 -15.11 30.88
CA CYS A 122 33.91 -15.22 29.70
C CYS A 122 33.73 -13.89 28.96
N TYR A 123 34.64 -12.91 29.13
CA TYR A 123 34.58 -11.61 28.44
C TYR A 123 34.45 -11.74 26.91
N TRP A 124 35.06 -12.76 26.32
CA TRP A 124 35.04 -13.02 24.87
C TRP A 124 33.69 -13.57 24.36
N LEU A 125 32.82 -14.03 25.27
CA LEU A 125 31.56 -14.69 24.92
C LEU A 125 30.48 -13.70 24.48
N THR A 126 30.49 -12.47 25.00
CA THR A 126 29.50 -11.42 24.67
C THR A 126 29.34 -11.24 23.16
N ASN A 127 30.45 -11.06 22.44
CA ASN A 127 30.43 -10.91 20.98
C ASN A 127 30.57 -12.24 20.23
N TRP A 128 30.83 -13.37 20.91
CA TRP A 128 30.72 -14.68 20.26
C TRP A 128 29.30 -14.94 19.77
N ILE A 129 28.31 -14.61 20.61
CA ILE A 129 26.89 -14.82 20.29
C ILE A 129 26.28 -13.68 19.45
N GLU A 130 27.08 -12.70 19.03
CA GLU A 130 26.63 -11.60 18.18
C GLU A 130 25.96 -12.13 16.92
N THR A 131 26.61 -13.06 16.20
CA THR A 131 26.10 -13.57 14.93
C THR A 131 24.71 -14.19 15.05
N ILE A 132 24.45 -14.98 16.09
CA ILE A 132 23.16 -15.64 16.30
C ILE A 132 22.10 -14.66 16.81
N LEU A 133 22.45 -13.71 17.67
CA LEU A 133 21.52 -12.70 18.17
C LEU A 133 21.14 -11.68 17.09
N VAL A 134 22.09 -11.28 16.25
CA VAL A 134 21.87 -10.33 15.15
C VAL A 134 20.87 -10.88 14.13
N GLN A 135 20.74 -12.20 13.96
CA GLN A 135 19.69 -12.80 13.12
C GLN A 135 18.27 -12.40 13.52
N SER A 136 18.05 -11.84 14.71
CA SER A 136 16.80 -11.16 15.09
C SER A 136 16.41 -10.01 14.15
N TRP A 137 17.33 -9.48 13.33
CA TRP A 137 17.02 -8.52 12.28
C TRP A 137 15.90 -9.01 11.35
N TYR A 138 15.84 -10.33 11.07
CA TYR A 138 14.86 -10.91 10.15
C TYR A 138 13.42 -10.81 10.69
N PRO A 139 13.07 -11.37 11.87
CA PRO A 139 11.73 -11.22 12.44
C PRO A 139 11.35 -9.76 12.73
N ILE A 140 12.31 -8.93 13.18
CA ILE A 140 12.07 -7.49 13.38
C ILE A 140 11.66 -6.82 12.06
N THR A 141 12.38 -7.10 10.97
CA THR A 141 12.12 -6.50 9.65
C THR A 141 10.79 -6.97 9.08
N VAL A 142 10.46 -8.27 9.18
CA VAL A 142 9.19 -8.81 8.68
C VAL A 142 8.01 -8.23 9.45
N ALA A 143 8.04 -8.23 10.78
CA ALA A 143 6.97 -7.64 11.60
C ALA A 143 6.82 -6.13 11.36
N THR A 144 7.93 -5.41 11.19
CA THR A 144 7.91 -3.97 10.90
C THR A 144 7.31 -3.70 9.52
N ASN A 145 7.78 -4.38 8.48
CA ASN A 145 7.28 -4.20 7.11
C ASN A 145 5.81 -4.61 6.97
N SER A 146 5.40 -5.70 7.64
CA SER A 146 3.99 -6.12 7.72
C SER A 146 3.15 -5.04 8.43
N ARG A 147 3.62 -4.48 9.56
CA ARG A 147 2.95 -3.38 10.25
C ARG A 147 2.80 -2.13 9.39
N GLU A 148 3.82 -1.73 8.63
CA GLU A 148 3.72 -0.55 7.75
C GLU A 148 2.69 -0.76 6.63
N GLN A 149 2.62 -1.97 6.06
CA GLN A 149 1.54 -2.33 5.12
C GLN A 149 0.17 -2.29 5.81
N LYS A 150 0.07 -2.73 7.07
CA LYS A 150 -1.17 -2.62 7.87
C LYS A 150 -1.61 -1.16 8.06
N LYS A 151 -0.67 -0.22 8.25
CA LYS A 151 -0.98 1.22 8.34
C LYS A 151 -1.56 1.75 7.03
N ILE A 152 -0.98 1.36 5.89
CA ILE A 152 -1.48 1.71 4.55
C ILE A 152 -2.92 1.19 4.40
N LEU A 153 -3.13 -0.10 4.63
CA LEU A 153 -4.45 -0.73 4.55
C LEU A 153 -5.47 -0.07 5.47
N ALA A 154 -5.10 0.19 6.73
CA ALA A 154 -5.98 0.83 7.70
C ALA A 154 -6.40 2.23 7.25
N LYS A 155 -5.46 3.03 6.72
CA LYS A 155 -5.75 4.36 6.21
C LYS A 155 -6.79 4.31 5.10
N TYR A 156 -6.54 3.53 4.05
CA TYR A 156 -7.44 3.46 2.89
C TYR A 156 -8.77 2.81 3.22
N LEU A 157 -8.78 1.79 4.10
CA LEU A 157 -10.03 1.17 4.54
C LEU A 157 -10.89 2.15 5.34
N LEU A 158 -10.29 2.95 6.22
CA LEU A 158 -11.00 3.97 6.99
C LEU A 158 -11.54 5.09 6.09
N GLU A 159 -10.75 5.57 5.12
CA GLU A 159 -11.16 6.60 4.17
C GLU A 159 -12.32 6.14 3.28
N THR A 160 -12.30 4.88 2.81
CA THR A 160 -13.26 4.36 1.84
C THR A 160 -14.48 3.66 2.45
N SER A 161 -14.39 3.14 3.68
CA SER A 161 -15.50 2.45 4.35
C SER A 161 -15.98 3.12 5.64
N GLY A 162 -15.15 3.96 6.26
CA GLY A 162 -15.41 4.51 7.60
C GLY A 162 -15.19 3.53 8.75
N SER A 163 -14.70 2.31 8.49
CA SER A 163 -14.46 1.25 9.48
C SER A 163 -13.08 0.61 9.27
N LEU A 164 -12.58 -0.12 10.28
CA LEU A 164 -11.40 -1.00 10.18
C LEU A 164 -11.78 -2.49 10.18
N GLU A 165 -13.06 -2.79 10.03
CA GLU A 165 -13.57 -4.16 10.07
C GLU A 165 -12.88 -5.05 9.02
N GLY A 166 -12.42 -6.22 9.49
CA GLY A 166 -11.74 -7.20 8.66
C GLY A 166 -10.33 -6.81 8.22
N LEU A 167 -9.74 -5.72 8.74
CA LEU A 167 -8.34 -5.32 8.48
C LEU A 167 -7.36 -6.44 8.81
N GLU A 168 -7.65 -7.24 9.84
CA GLU A 168 -6.81 -8.35 10.32
C GLU A 168 -6.55 -9.43 9.25
N TYR A 169 -7.39 -9.49 8.22
CA TYR A 169 -7.36 -10.50 7.15
C TYR A 169 -7.08 -9.88 5.78
N LYS A 170 -6.69 -8.59 5.71
CA LYS A 170 -6.48 -7.87 4.43
C LYS A 170 -5.11 -8.10 3.79
N LEU A 171 -4.17 -8.72 4.52
CA LEU A 171 -2.87 -9.13 3.98
C LEU A 171 -2.59 -10.57 4.41
N HIS A 172 -2.78 -11.50 3.47
CA HIS A 172 -2.58 -12.93 3.69
C HIS A 172 -1.16 -13.33 3.30
N ASP A 173 -0.51 -14.12 4.15
CA ASP A 173 0.86 -14.59 3.89
C ASP A 173 0.87 -15.82 2.95
N PHE A 174 1.37 -15.61 1.72
CA PHE A 174 1.62 -16.65 0.70
C PHE A 174 3.11 -17.01 0.55
N GLY A 175 3.96 -16.58 1.50
CA GLY A 175 5.42 -16.59 1.37
C GLY A 175 6.10 -17.94 1.54
N TYR A 176 5.40 -19.00 1.96
CA TYR A 176 6.03 -20.27 2.35
C TYR A 176 7.01 -20.83 1.29
N ARG A 177 6.59 -20.87 0.02
CA ARG A 177 7.44 -21.39 -1.07
C ARG A 177 8.56 -20.44 -1.50
N GLY A 178 8.45 -19.15 -1.14
CA GLY A 178 9.34 -18.08 -1.60
C GLY A 178 10.48 -17.73 -0.65
N VAL A 179 10.53 -18.34 0.54
CA VAL A 179 11.59 -18.10 1.53
C VAL A 179 12.74 -19.10 1.40
N SER A 180 13.90 -18.75 1.95
CA SER A 180 15.15 -19.49 1.76
C SER A 180 15.27 -20.80 2.56
N SER A 181 14.41 -21.03 3.55
CA SER A 181 14.41 -22.28 4.34
C SER A 181 13.10 -22.49 5.10
N GLN A 182 12.92 -23.72 5.60
CA GLN A 182 11.79 -24.09 6.48
C GLN A 182 11.80 -23.31 7.81
N GLU A 183 12.97 -23.08 8.38
CA GLU A 183 13.09 -22.28 9.60
C GLU A 183 12.76 -20.81 9.34
N THR A 184 13.23 -20.27 8.22
CA THR A 184 12.87 -18.92 7.74
C THR A 184 11.37 -18.79 7.54
N ALA A 185 10.70 -19.81 6.99
CA ALA A 185 9.23 -19.82 6.84
C ALA A 185 8.52 -19.70 8.18
N GLY A 186 8.95 -20.47 9.19
CA GLY A 186 8.38 -20.41 10.53
C GLY A 186 8.54 -19.03 11.17
N ILE A 187 9.76 -18.47 11.13
CA ILE A 187 10.08 -17.19 11.76
C ILE A 187 9.39 -16.02 11.03
N GLY A 188 9.39 -16.04 9.70
CA GLY A 188 8.78 -15.00 8.88
C GLY A 188 7.26 -14.95 9.04
N ALA A 189 6.60 -16.11 8.97
CA ALA A 189 5.17 -16.20 9.17
C ALA A 189 4.76 -15.83 10.60
N SER A 190 5.54 -16.22 11.62
CA SER A 190 5.24 -15.81 12.99
C SER A 190 5.37 -14.31 13.19
N ALA A 191 6.33 -13.66 12.51
CA ALA A 191 6.49 -12.21 12.52
C ALA A 191 5.34 -11.48 11.80
N HIS A 192 4.84 -12.00 10.67
CA HIS A 192 3.64 -11.45 10.00
C HIS A 192 2.39 -11.54 10.88
N LEU A 193 2.22 -12.63 11.61
CA LEU A 193 1.09 -12.88 12.52
C LEU A 193 1.07 -11.97 13.76
N VAL A 194 2.13 -11.18 14.00
CA VAL A 194 2.07 -10.07 14.97
C VAL A 194 1.05 -9.02 14.51
N ASN A 195 0.83 -8.88 13.21
CA ASN A 195 0.02 -7.83 12.61
C ASN A 195 -1.30 -8.34 12.02
N PHE A 196 -1.32 -9.54 11.46
CA PHE A 196 -2.47 -10.10 10.74
C PHE A 196 -2.83 -11.49 11.24
N LYS A 197 -3.96 -12.03 10.77
CA LYS A 197 -4.47 -13.35 11.13
C LYS A 197 -4.56 -14.31 9.95
N GLY A 198 -4.24 -13.88 8.73
CA GLY A 198 -4.26 -14.72 7.52
C GLY A 198 -2.87 -15.23 7.12
N THR A 199 -2.68 -16.55 7.03
CA THR A 199 -1.44 -17.17 6.53
C THR A 199 -1.67 -18.57 5.96
N ASP A 200 -0.99 -18.89 4.86
CA ASP A 200 -0.83 -20.26 4.33
C ASP A 200 0.52 -20.88 4.73
N THR A 201 1.38 -20.11 5.41
CA THR A 201 2.68 -20.56 5.89
C THR A 201 2.54 -21.27 7.25
N VAL A 202 2.07 -22.52 7.21
CA VAL A 202 1.75 -23.33 8.41
C VAL A 202 2.91 -23.42 9.41
N ALA A 203 4.16 -23.34 8.96
CA ALA A 203 5.35 -23.35 9.83
C ALA A 203 5.30 -22.29 10.95
N GLY A 204 4.69 -21.12 10.69
CA GLY A 204 4.57 -20.04 11.68
C GLY A 204 3.70 -20.42 12.88
N ILE A 205 2.63 -21.19 12.64
CA ILE A 205 1.71 -21.65 13.70
C ILE A 205 2.45 -22.53 14.71
N ALA A 206 3.25 -23.50 14.21
CA ALA A 206 4.02 -24.39 15.05
C ALA A 206 5.09 -23.66 15.87
N LEU A 207 5.76 -22.67 15.26
CA LEU A 207 6.75 -21.84 15.94
C LEU A 207 6.10 -21.04 17.08
N ILE A 208 5.01 -20.33 16.81
CA ILE A 208 4.29 -19.54 17.83
C ILE A 208 3.85 -20.44 18.98
N LYS A 209 3.22 -21.58 18.69
CA LYS A 209 2.73 -22.49 19.72
C LYS A 209 3.84 -23.00 20.65
N LYS A 210 5.03 -23.25 20.08
CA LYS A 210 6.17 -23.78 20.84
C LYS A 210 6.93 -22.72 21.64
N TYR A 211 7.08 -21.51 21.11
CA TYR A 211 8.01 -20.52 21.65
C TYR A 211 7.34 -19.29 22.27
N TYR A 212 6.05 -19.05 22.02
CA TYR A 212 5.31 -17.88 22.50
C TYR A 212 4.01 -18.27 23.20
N GLY A 213 3.15 -19.00 22.50
CA GLY A 213 1.81 -19.38 22.94
C GLY A 213 0.74 -18.34 22.60
N THR A 214 -0.49 -18.82 22.42
CA THR A 214 -1.70 -18.00 22.24
C THR A 214 -2.80 -18.53 23.15
N LYS A 215 -3.73 -17.66 23.56
CA LYS A 215 -4.94 -18.09 24.26
C LYS A 215 -5.83 -18.93 23.34
N ASP A 216 -5.96 -18.50 22.09
CA ASP A 216 -6.69 -19.22 21.06
C ASP A 216 -5.88 -20.44 20.57
N PRO A 217 -6.53 -21.50 20.05
CA PRO A 217 -5.85 -22.72 19.63
C PRO A 217 -4.76 -22.50 18.57
N VAL A 218 -4.95 -21.50 17.69
CA VAL A 218 -4.03 -21.12 16.63
C VAL A 218 -3.97 -19.59 16.48
N PRO A 219 -2.80 -19.03 16.10
CA PRO A 219 -2.61 -17.59 15.89
C PRO A 219 -3.08 -17.10 14.51
N GLY A 220 -3.26 -18.01 13.54
CA GLY A 220 -3.56 -17.67 12.15
C GLY A 220 -4.50 -18.67 11.51
N TYR A 221 -5.21 -18.21 10.49
CA TYR A 221 -6.30 -18.89 9.82
C TYR A 221 -6.11 -18.83 8.30
N SER A 222 -6.76 -19.75 7.60
CA SER A 222 -6.87 -19.75 6.15
C SER A 222 -8.24 -20.27 5.71
N VAL A 223 -8.50 -20.21 4.41
CA VAL A 223 -9.71 -20.68 3.76
C VAL A 223 -9.34 -21.59 2.59
N PRO A 224 -10.23 -22.49 2.16
CA PRO A 224 -10.00 -23.27 0.94
C PRO A 224 -9.68 -22.36 -0.26
N ALA A 225 -8.66 -22.73 -1.02
CA ALA A 225 -8.20 -21.99 -2.17
C ALA A 225 -7.78 -22.93 -3.30
N ALA A 226 -8.10 -22.56 -4.53
CA ALA A 226 -7.58 -23.23 -5.72
C ALA A 226 -6.17 -22.72 -6.07
N GLU A 227 -5.40 -23.58 -6.73
CA GLU A 227 -4.18 -23.20 -7.44
C GLU A 227 -4.25 -23.64 -8.91
N HIS A 228 -3.31 -23.14 -9.73
CA HIS A 228 -3.31 -23.38 -11.18
C HIS A 228 -3.42 -24.87 -11.54
N SER A 229 -2.78 -25.77 -10.79
CA SER A 229 -2.83 -27.21 -11.05
C SER A 229 -4.27 -27.76 -10.96
N THR A 230 -5.02 -27.33 -9.95
CA THR A 230 -6.41 -27.79 -9.69
C THR A 230 -7.41 -27.28 -10.73
N ILE A 231 -7.09 -26.20 -11.43
CA ILE A 231 -7.89 -25.68 -12.55
C ILE A 231 -7.47 -26.37 -13.85
N THR A 232 -6.18 -26.30 -14.18
CA THR A 232 -5.64 -26.75 -15.47
C THR A 232 -5.70 -28.27 -15.65
N ALA A 233 -5.79 -29.06 -14.58
CA ALA A 233 -5.97 -30.51 -14.63
C ALA A 233 -7.28 -30.93 -15.34
N TRP A 234 -8.29 -30.06 -15.38
CA TRP A 234 -9.54 -30.32 -16.10
C TRP A 234 -9.39 -30.11 -17.62
N GLY A 235 -8.31 -29.45 -18.06
CA GLY A 235 -8.13 -29.01 -19.43
C GLY A 235 -8.84 -27.68 -19.71
N LYS A 236 -8.33 -26.96 -20.71
CA LYS A 236 -8.76 -25.58 -21.01
C LYS A 236 -10.25 -25.45 -21.29
N ASP A 237 -10.81 -26.40 -22.03
CA ASP A 237 -12.22 -26.38 -22.42
C ASP A 237 -13.18 -26.68 -21.24
N HIS A 238 -12.63 -27.06 -20.07
CA HIS A 238 -13.36 -27.43 -18.85
C HIS A 238 -13.02 -26.52 -17.65
N GLU A 239 -12.50 -25.32 -17.88
CA GLU A 239 -12.24 -24.34 -16.80
C GLU A 239 -13.51 -24.03 -15.99
N LYS A 240 -14.65 -23.88 -16.66
CA LYS A 240 -15.97 -23.72 -16.03
C LYS A 240 -16.32 -24.90 -15.11
N ASP A 241 -16.06 -26.12 -15.55
CA ASP A 241 -16.41 -27.32 -14.78
C ASP A 241 -15.53 -27.43 -13.52
N ALA A 242 -14.25 -27.04 -13.62
CA ALA A 242 -13.36 -26.92 -12.47
C ALA A 242 -13.88 -25.89 -11.45
N PHE A 243 -14.28 -24.71 -11.94
CA PHE A 243 -14.84 -23.64 -11.12
C PHE A 243 -16.12 -24.07 -10.39
N GLU A 244 -17.08 -24.63 -11.13
CA GLU A 244 -18.35 -25.14 -10.61
C GLU A 244 -18.11 -26.21 -9.55
N HIS A 245 -17.22 -27.17 -9.84
CA HIS A 245 -16.86 -28.22 -8.90
C HIS A 245 -16.35 -27.64 -7.58
N ILE A 246 -15.36 -26.73 -7.62
CA ILE A 246 -14.70 -26.18 -6.44
C ILE A 246 -15.69 -25.37 -5.57
N VAL A 247 -16.48 -24.47 -6.18
CA VAL A 247 -17.42 -23.63 -5.41
C VAL A 247 -18.57 -24.45 -4.81
N THR A 248 -18.89 -25.59 -5.42
CA THR A 248 -19.87 -26.56 -4.91
C THR A 248 -19.30 -27.37 -3.75
N GLN A 249 -18.05 -27.83 -3.84
CA GLN A 249 -17.38 -28.53 -2.74
C GLN A 249 -17.23 -27.63 -1.50
N PHE A 250 -16.94 -26.35 -1.70
CA PHE A 250 -16.77 -25.36 -0.64
C PHE A 250 -17.91 -24.35 -0.61
N SER A 251 -19.16 -24.82 -0.60
CA SER A 251 -20.36 -23.96 -0.67
C SER A 251 -20.63 -23.11 0.58
N SER A 252 -20.16 -23.57 1.75
CA SER A 252 -20.52 -23.01 3.06
C SER A 252 -19.37 -22.29 3.78
N VAL A 253 -18.25 -22.09 3.10
CA VAL A 253 -17.08 -21.35 3.60
C VAL A 253 -16.59 -20.38 2.52
N PRO A 254 -15.83 -19.32 2.88
CA PRO A 254 -15.16 -18.52 1.87
C PRO A 254 -14.25 -19.41 1.03
N VAL A 255 -14.21 -19.20 -0.28
CA VAL A 255 -13.37 -19.98 -1.20
C VAL A 255 -12.67 -19.06 -2.18
N SER A 256 -11.34 -19.17 -2.27
CA SER A 256 -10.54 -18.42 -3.23
C SER A 256 -10.33 -19.24 -4.50
N VAL A 257 -10.62 -18.69 -5.67
CA VAL A 257 -10.44 -19.41 -6.95
C VAL A 257 -9.57 -18.59 -7.89
N VAL A 258 -8.38 -19.12 -8.20
CA VAL A 258 -7.49 -18.55 -9.21
C VAL A 258 -8.17 -18.60 -10.58
N SER A 259 -8.28 -17.44 -11.22
CA SER A 259 -9.16 -17.25 -12.39
C SER A 259 -8.42 -16.77 -13.64
N ASP A 260 -7.09 -16.77 -13.64
CA ASP A 260 -6.24 -16.32 -14.74
C ASP A 260 -5.43 -17.46 -15.39
N SER A 261 -5.86 -18.71 -15.22
CA SER A 261 -5.20 -19.87 -15.84
C SER A 261 -5.11 -19.76 -17.36
N TYR A 262 -6.10 -19.11 -17.99
CA TYR A 262 -6.11 -18.85 -19.44
C TYR A 262 -6.41 -17.38 -19.78
N ASP A 263 -7.51 -16.82 -19.27
CA ASP A 263 -7.88 -15.41 -19.47
C ASP A 263 -8.78 -14.93 -18.32
N ILE A 264 -8.23 -14.07 -17.46
CA ILE A 264 -8.92 -13.52 -16.29
C ILE A 264 -10.18 -12.71 -16.64
N TYR A 265 -10.19 -12.02 -17.77
CA TYR A 265 -11.32 -11.18 -18.16
C TYR A 265 -12.47 -12.04 -18.65
N ASN A 266 -12.18 -13.07 -19.46
CA ASN A 266 -13.17 -14.06 -19.88
C ASN A 266 -13.74 -14.83 -18.68
N ALA A 267 -12.88 -15.29 -17.76
CA ALA A 267 -13.29 -15.98 -16.55
C ALA A 267 -14.24 -15.12 -15.70
N CYS A 268 -13.93 -13.84 -15.50
CA CYS A 268 -14.80 -12.92 -14.75
C CYS A 268 -16.10 -12.58 -15.50
N GLU A 269 -16.03 -12.32 -16.80
CA GLU A 269 -17.16 -11.80 -17.57
C GLU A 269 -18.15 -12.89 -18.00
N LYS A 270 -17.66 -14.04 -18.47
CA LYS A 270 -18.46 -15.10 -19.10
C LYS A 270 -18.68 -16.27 -18.16
N ILE A 271 -17.65 -16.73 -17.46
CA ILE A 271 -17.78 -17.91 -16.59
C ILE A 271 -18.45 -17.52 -15.27
N TRP A 272 -17.83 -16.65 -14.48
CA TRP A 272 -18.40 -16.18 -13.21
C TRP A 272 -19.61 -15.27 -13.42
N GLY A 273 -19.52 -14.37 -14.41
CA GLY A 273 -20.51 -13.33 -14.67
C GLY A 273 -21.75 -13.79 -15.46
N ASP A 274 -21.71 -14.91 -16.17
CA ASP A 274 -22.87 -15.51 -16.85
C ASP A 274 -23.10 -16.96 -16.39
N ASP A 275 -22.26 -17.91 -16.83
CA ASP A 275 -22.53 -19.35 -16.75
C ASP A 275 -22.77 -19.83 -15.30
N LEU A 276 -21.92 -19.41 -14.37
CA LEU A 276 -21.95 -19.81 -12.96
C LEU A 276 -22.56 -18.75 -12.05
N ARG A 277 -23.07 -17.64 -12.62
CA ARG A 277 -23.57 -16.50 -11.83
C ARG A 277 -24.62 -16.90 -10.81
N HIS A 278 -25.55 -17.77 -11.20
CA HIS A 278 -26.63 -18.25 -10.34
C HIS A 278 -26.13 -18.96 -9.08
N ILE A 279 -25.01 -19.69 -9.17
CA ILE A 279 -24.37 -20.36 -8.03
C ILE A 279 -23.75 -19.32 -7.11
N ILE A 280 -23.12 -18.27 -7.67
CA ILE A 280 -22.45 -17.23 -6.90
C ILE A 280 -23.45 -16.36 -6.14
N GLU A 281 -24.57 -15.98 -6.76
CA GLU A 281 -25.62 -15.19 -6.13
C GLU A 281 -26.35 -15.95 -5.01
N ALA A 282 -26.35 -17.29 -5.05
CA ALA A 282 -26.92 -18.14 -4.02
C ALA A 282 -26.02 -18.33 -2.78
N ARG A 283 -24.77 -17.85 -2.81
CA ARG A 283 -23.83 -18.01 -1.69
C ARG A 283 -24.17 -17.07 -0.54
N SER A 284 -23.84 -17.50 0.68
CA SER A 284 -24.03 -16.64 1.87
C SER A 284 -22.95 -15.55 1.96
N PRO A 285 -23.26 -14.39 2.58
CA PRO A 285 -22.29 -13.35 2.91
C PRO A 285 -21.05 -13.84 3.68
N GLU A 286 -21.21 -14.88 4.50
CA GLU A 286 -20.17 -15.50 5.32
C GLU A 286 -19.32 -16.51 4.53
N ALA A 287 -19.78 -16.91 3.34
CA ALA A 287 -19.12 -17.88 2.47
C ALA A 287 -18.85 -17.31 1.05
N PRO A 288 -18.22 -16.13 0.91
CA PRO A 288 -18.07 -15.49 -0.38
C PRO A 288 -17.16 -16.28 -1.33
N LEU A 289 -17.43 -16.17 -2.63
CA LEU A 289 -16.42 -16.42 -3.64
C LEU A 289 -15.40 -15.29 -3.61
N ILE A 290 -14.12 -15.64 -3.57
CA ILE A 290 -13.00 -14.70 -3.67
C ILE A 290 -12.28 -14.98 -4.99
N ILE A 291 -12.50 -14.13 -5.99
CA ILE A 291 -11.84 -14.27 -7.29
C ILE A 291 -10.38 -13.82 -7.15
N ARG A 292 -9.45 -14.64 -7.66
CA ARG A 292 -8.01 -14.37 -7.58
C ARG A 292 -7.38 -14.21 -8.97
N PRO A 293 -7.05 -12.98 -9.39
CA PRO A 293 -6.01 -12.76 -10.40
C PRO A 293 -4.59 -13.04 -9.83
N ASP A 294 -3.70 -13.61 -10.64
CA ASP A 294 -2.35 -14.01 -10.24
C ASP A 294 -1.27 -13.69 -11.30
N SER A 295 -1.57 -12.79 -12.25
CA SER A 295 -0.66 -12.37 -13.31
C SER A 295 -1.03 -10.99 -13.89
N GLY A 296 -0.08 -10.36 -14.58
CA GLY A 296 -0.24 -9.07 -15.24
C GLY A 296 0.17 -7.88 -14.35
N ASN A 297 -0.11 -6.65 -14.80
CA ASN A 297 0.09 -5.48 -13.95
C ASN A 297 -0.95 -5.53 -12.81
N PRO A 298 -0.54 -5.53 -11.52
CA PRO A 298 -1.48 -5.71 -10.41
C PRO A 298 -2.58 -4.64 -10.36
N LEU A 299 -2.23 -3.39 -10.63
CA LEU A 299 -3.19 -2.28 -10.60
C LEU A 299 -4.21 -2.40 -11.74
N ASP A 300 -3.73 -2.50 -12.97
CA ASP A 300 -4.60 -2.50 -14.16
C ASP A 300 -5.54 -3.72 -14.14
N THR A 301 -5.01 -4.87 -13.72
CA THR A 301 -5.75 -6.12 -13.62
C THR A 301 -6.86 -6.01 -12.58
N VAL A 302 -6.57 -5.53 -11.37
CA VAL A 302 -7.58 -5.39 -10.32
C VAL A 302 -8.66 -4.38 -10.74
N LEU A 303 -8.29 -3.24 -11.32
CA LEU A 303 -9.26 -2.24 -11.79
C LEU A 303 -10.21 -2.82 -12.85
N LYS A 304 -9.67 -3.52 -13.84
CA LYS A 304 -10.46 -4.10 -14.93
C LYS A 304 -11.33 -5.26 -14.45
N VAL A 305 -10.83 -6.10 -13.54
CA VAL A 305 -11.64 -7.16 -12.89
C VAL A 305 -12.82 -6.54 -12.12
N LEU A 306 -12.58 -5.52 -11.28
CA LEU A 306 -13.65 -4.84 -10.55
C LEU A 306 -14.66 -4.16 -11.49
N GLU A 307 -14.21 -3.59 -12.60
CA GLU A 307 -15.10 -3.02 -13.62
C GLU A 307 -16.01 -4.09 -14.24
N ILE A 308 -15.44 -5.23 -14.65
CA ILE A 308 -16.20 -6.36 -15.24
C ILE A 308 -17.22 -6.88 -14.22
N LEU A 309 -16.78 -7.17 -12.99
CA LEU A 309 -17.67 -7.68 -11.95
C LEU A 309 -18.77 -6.66 -11.61
N GLY A 310 -18.45 -5.37 -11.58
CA GLY A 310 -19.42 -4.31 -11.34
C GLY A 310 -20.46 -4.12 -12.45
N LYS A 311 -20.20 -4.61 -13.67
CA LYS A 311 -21.19 -4.67 -14.76
C LYS A 311 -22.05 -5.93 -14.71
N ARG A 312 -21.52 -7.03 -14.14
CA ARG A 312 -22.18 -8.35 -14.11
C ARG A 312 -22.98 -8.62 -12.84
N PHE A 313 -22.56 -8.06 -11.71
CA PHE A 313 -23.17 -8.25 -10.41
C PHE A 313 -23.75 -6.93 -9.86
N PRO A 314 -24.80 -7.00 -9.02
CA PRO A 314 -25.40 -5.80 -8.44
C PRO A 314 -24.40 -5.11 -7.49
N ILE A 315 -24.01 -3.88 -7.82
CA ILE A 315 -23.19 -3.03 -6.98
C ILE A 315 -24.05 -2.15 -6.07
N THR A 316 -23.54 -1.88 -4.87
CA THR A 316 -24.10 -0.87 -3.97
C THR A 316 -23.10 0.25 -3.76
N GLU A 317 -23.56 1.38 -3.25
CA GLU A 317 -22.71 2.48 -2.80
C GLU A 317 -22.77 2.55 -1.27
N ASN A 318 -21.61 2.59 -0.63
CA ASN A 318 -21.54 2.69 0.83
C ASN A 318 -21.77 4.13 1.33
N SER A 319 -21.82 4.32 2.65
CA SER A 319 -22.02 5.64 3.27
C SER A 319 -20.93 6.69 2.97
N LYS A 320 -19.78 6.26 2.40
CA LYS A 320 -18.67 7.12 1.99
C LYS A 320 -18.68 7.45 0.50
N GLY A 321 -19.64 6.91 -0.27
CA GLY A 321 -19.74 7.15 -1.71
C GLY A 321 -18.90 6.22 -2.57
N TYR A 322 -18.44 5.09 -2.02
CA TYR A 322 -17.63 4.11 -2.76
C TYR A 322 -18.46 2.90 -3.17
N LYS A 323 -18.18 2.41 -4.38
CA LYS A 323 -18.80 1.19 -4.93
C LYS A 323 -18.39 -0.03 -4.12
N LEU A 324 -19.34 -0.93 -3.89
CA LEU A 324 -19.13 -2.17 -3.16
C LEU A 324 -19.75 -3.34 -3.93
N LEU A 325 -18.97 -4.41 -4.10
CA LEU A 325 -19.45 -5.68 -4.61
C LEU A 325 -20.43 -6.34 -3.62
N PRO A 326 -21.39 -7.16 -4.09
CA PRO A 326 -22.32 -7.83 -3.21
C PRO A 326 -21.57 -8.73 -2.20
N PRO A 327 -22.11 -8.96 -1.00
CA PRO A 327 -21.36 -9.53 0.11
C PRO A 327 -20.77 -10.92 -0.15
N TYR A 328 -21.40 -11.70 -1.02
CA TYR A 328 -20.96 -13.04 -1.44
C TYR A 328 -19.83 -13.05 -2.48
N LEU A 329 -19.33 -11.88 -2.91
CA LEU A 329 -18.28 -11.78 -3.94
C LEU A 329 -17.18 -10.80 -3.55
N ARG A 330 -15.93 -11.26 -3.57
CA ARG A 330 -14.74 -10.47 -3.25
C ARG A 330 -13.61 -10.78 -4.23
N VAL A 331 -12.53 -10.01 -4.16
CA VAL A 331 -11.32 -10.19 -4.97
C VAL A 331 -10.10 -10.24 -4.06
N ILE A 332 -9.13 -11.09 -4.37
CA ILE A 332 -7.81 -11.14 -3.74
C ILE A 332 -6.72 -11.04 -4.80
N GLN A 333 -5.85 -10.05 -4.70
CA GLN A 333 -4.66 -9.92 -5.54
C GLN A 333 -3.48 -10.59 -4.83
N GLY A 334 -2.92 -11.64 -5.42
CA GLY A 334 -1.80 -12.41 -4.85
C GLY A 334 -0.45 -12.17 -5.53
N ASP A 335 -0.45 -11.63 -6.75
CA ASP A 335 0.76 -11.46 -7.57
C ASP A 335 1.34 -10.04 -7.48
N GLY A 336 2.67 -9.93 -7.52
CA GLY A 336 3.39 -8.65 -7.53
C GLY A 336 3.13 -7.73 -6.32
N VAL A 337 2.66 -8.26 -5.19
CA VAL A 337 2.32 -7.45 -4.01
C VAL A 337 3.56 -7.22 -3.13
N ASP A 338 3.99 -5.96 -3.07
CA ASP A 338 4.93 -5.45 -2.08
C ASP A 338 4.39 -4.15 -1.45
N ILE A 339 5.10 -3.57 -0.49
CA ILE A 339 4.65 -2.35 0.18
C ILE A 339 4.44 -1.16 -0.78
N ASN A 340 5.20 -1.09 -1.88
CA ASN A 340 5.10 -0.01 -2.86
C ASN A 340 3.91 -0.25 -3.79
N THR A 341 3.75 -1.46 -4.35
CA THR A 341 2.63 -1.79 -5.23
C THR A 341 1.31 -1.72 -4.46
N LEU A 342 1.30 -2.11 -3.18
CA LEU A 342 0.16 -1.90 -2.28
C LEU A 342 -0.22 -0.42 -2.20
N GLN A 343 0.78 0.46 -1.99
CA GLN A 343 0.54 1.90 -1.94
C GLN A 343 0.05 2.44 -3.29
N GLU A 344 0.58 1.98 -4.42
CA GLU A 344 0.17 2.40 -5.76
C GLU A 344 -1.28 1.98 -6.07
N VAL A 345 -1.63 0.72 -5.80
CA VAL A 345 -2.98 0.18 -5.97
C VAL A 345 -3.98 1.05 -5.23
N PHE A 346 -3.76 1.31 -3.94
CA PHE A 346 -4.68 2.11 -3.14
C PHE A 346 -4.65 3.62 -3.43
N ALA A 347 -3.48 4.19 -3.74
CA ALA A 347 -3.37 5.60 -4.12
C ALA A 347 -4.14 5.90 -5.41
N ILE A 348 -4.12 4.98 -6.37
CA ILE A 348 -4.85 5.13 -7.63
C ILE A 348 -6.34 4.83 -7.45
N PHE A 349 -6.76 3.94 -6.55
CA PHE A 349 -8.18 3.87 -6.18
C PHE A 349 -8.72 5.20 -5.62
N VAL A 350 -7.90 5.97 -4.92
CA VAL A 350 -8.25 7.31 -4.44
C VAL A 350 -8.08 8.41 -5.50
N PHE A 351 -7.22 8.21 -6.50
CA PHE A 351 -6.99 9.16 -7.58
C PHE A 351 -7.99 8.98 -8.76
N ALA A 352 -8.33 7.74 -9.09
CA ALA A 352 -9.30 7.35 -10.11
C ALA A 352 -10.72 7.77 -9.75
N THR A 353 -11.02 8.00 -8.47
CA THR A 353 -12.29 8.61 -8.04
C THR A 353 -12.38 10.11 -8.34
N CYS A 354 -11.27 10.79 -8.63
CA CYS A 354 -11.27 12.16 -9.17
C CYS A 354 -11.45 12.18 -10.70
N GLY A 355 -10.77 11.29 -11.44
CA GLY A 355 -10.85 11.23 -12.92
C GLY A 355 -12.09 10.54 -13.48
N GLY A 356 -12.73 9.67 -12.69
CA GLY A 356 -13.95 8.94 -13.04
C GLY A 356 -15.23 9.52 -12.43
N PHE A 357 -15.24 10.79 -12.02
CA PHE A 357 -16.41 11.40 -11.41
C PHE A 357 -17.62 11.31 -12.36
N ARG A 358 -18.68 10.67 -11.88
CA ARG A 358 -20.01 10.64 -12.50
C ARG A 358 -21.00 11.17 -11.48
N GLY A 359 -21.71 12.23 -11.84
CA GLY A 359 -22.78 12.84 -11.08
C GLY A 359 -24.11 12.70 -11.81
N GLU A 360 -25.19 12.81 -11.06
CA GLU A 360 -26.56 12.84 -11.58
C GLU A 360 -27.32 14.01 -10.93
N THR A 361 -28.12 14.68 -11.75
CA THR A 361 -29.08 15.70 -11.31
C THR A 361 -30.48 15.12 -11.47
N ALA A 362 -31.28 15.18 -10.41
CA ALA A 362 -32.65 14.67 -10.38
C ALA A 362 -33.68 15.81 -10.29
N LEU A 363 -34.69 15.75 -11.14
CA LEU A 363 -35.86 16.62 -11.14
C LEU A 363 -37.13 15.79 -10.94
N LEU A 364 -38.08 16.32 -10.18
CA LEU A 364 -39.43 15.80 -10.11
C LEU A 364 -40.30 16.57 -11.10
N VAL A 365 -40.87 15.88 -12.09
CA VAL A 365 -41.75 16.48 -13.10
C VAL A 365 -43.18 15.99 -12.85
N SER A 366 -44.12 16.94 -12.81
CA SER A 366 -45.56 16.69 -12.69
C SER A 366 -46.27 17.27 -13.90
N CYS A 367 -47.10 16.47 -14.57
CA CYS A 367 -47.86 16.86 -15.76
C CYS A 367 -49.35 16.63 -15.52
N GLU A 368 -50.20 17.50 -16.09
CA GLU A 368 -51.65 17.42 -15.95
C GLU A 368 -52.19 16.06 -16.44
N GLY A 369 -52.74 15.26 -15.53
CA GLY A 369 -53.28 13.91 -15.81
C GLY A 369 -52.30 12.73 -15.68
N VAL A 370 -51.04 12.93 -15.24
CA VAL A 370 -50.05 11.86 -15.04
C VAL A 370 -49.43 11.92 -13.63
N VAL A 371 -49.11 10.75 -13.05
CA VAL A 371 -48.44 10.61 -11.74
C VAL A 371 -47.03 11.23 -11.79
N ASN A 372 -46.64 11.96 -10.73
CA ASN A 372 -45.32 12.56 -10.56
C ASN A 372 -44.19 11.56 -10.86
N LYS A 373 -43.23 11.94 -11.72
CA LYS A 373 -42.07 11.09 -12.06
C LYS A 373 -40.76 11.83 -11.88
N THR A 374 -39.76 11.10 -11.42
CA THR A 374 -38.39 11.59 -11.31
C THR A 374 -37.66 11.38 -12.62
N VAL A 375 -37.06 12.45 -13.12
CA VAL A 375 -36.23 12.46 -14.32
C VAL A 375 -34.80 12.79 -13.92
N THR A 376 -33.83 12.07 -14.47
CA THR A 376 -32.41 12.27 -14.16
C THR A 376 -31.61 12.63 -15.41
N ALA A 377 -30.61 13.47 -15.24
CA ALA A 377 -29.56 13.74 -16.22
C ALA A 377 -28.20 13.39 -15.61
N ALA A 378 -27.50 12.45 -16.23
CA ALA A 378 -26.18 12.01 -15.78
C ALA A 378 -25.08 12.79 -16.51
N PHE A 379 -24.08 13.25 -15.77
CA PHE A 379 -22.91 13.94 -16.29
C PHE A 379 -21.63 13.36 -15.70
N SER A 380 -20.56 13.34 -16.48
CA SER A 380 -19.27 12.81 -16.06
C SER A 380 -18.14 13.59 -16.72
N TYR A 381 -16.89 13.34 -16.35
CA TYR A 381 -15.74 13.83 -17.12
C TYR A 381 -15.92 13.48 -18.62
N PRO A 382 -15.66 14.40 -19.57
CA PRO A 382 -15.06 15.73 -19.40
C PRO A 382 -16.08 16.86 -19.15
N PHE A 383 -17.23 16.61 -18.52
CA PHE A 383 -18.22 17.63 -18.13
C PHE A 383 -18.85 18.38 -19.31
N ARG A 384 -19.25 17.64 -20.35
CA ARG A 384 -20.08 18.13 -21.46
C ARG A 384 -21.57 18.10 -21.07
N LEU A 385 -21.99 19.06 -20.24
CA LEU A 385 -23.35 19.11 -19.72
C LEU A 385 -24.41 19.25 -20.83
N ASN A 386 -24.06 19.94 -21.92
CA ASN A 386 -24.86 20.05 -23.15
C ASN A 386 -25.21 18.71 -23.83
N THR A 387 -24.58 17.60 -23.44
CA THR A 387 -24.90 16.24 -23.92
C THR A 387 -25.65 15.38 -22.90
N ALA A 388 -25.82 15.88 -21.67
CA ALA A 388 -26.53 15.21 -20.59
C ALA A 388 -28.02 15.54 -20.68
N VAL A 389 -28.79 14.64 -21.29
CA VAL A 389 -30.23 14.81 -21.56
C VAL A 389 -31.05 14.30 -20.37
N PHE A 390 -32.08 15.05 -19.99
CA PHE A 390 -33.14 14.58 -19.09
C PHE A 390 -34.07 13.61 -19.84
N SER A 391 -34.20 12.39 -19.32
CA SER A 391 -35.07 11.36 -19.95
C SER A 391 -36.54 11.82 -20.04
N ALA A 392 -37.25 11.48 -21.11
CA ALA A 392 -38.66 11.83 -21.22
C ALA A 392 -39.48 11.23 -20.05
N PRO A 393 -40.34 12.02 -19.37
CA PRO A 393 -41.12 11.54 -18.22
C PRO A 393 -42.15 10.47 -18.60
N ASP A 394 -42.64 10.45 -19.85
CA ASP A 394 -43.60 9.47 -20.35
C ASP A 394 -43.42 9.24 -21.87
N PRO A 395 -43.75 8.07 -22.46
CA PRO A 395 -43.76 7.82 -23.90
C PRO A 395 -44.52 8.84 -24.77
N LYS A 396 -45.48 9.59 -24.20
CA LYS A 396 -46.16 10.70 -24.89
C LYS A 396 -45.56 12.09 -24.61
N GLY A 397 -44.46 12.19 -23.88
CA GLY A 397 -43.75 13.45 -23.60
C GLY A 397 -44.64 14.55 -23.02
N CYS A 398 -45.44 14.22 -21.99
CA CYS A 398 -46.47 15.11 -21.42
C CYS A 398 -47.39 15.72 -22.50
N GLY A 399 -47.97 14.88 -23.37
CA GLY A 399 -48.88 15.34 -24.42
C GLY A 399 -48.21 16.12 -25.56
N GLY A 400 -46.89 15.95 -25.75
CA GLY A 400 -46.10 16.67 -26.75
C GLY A 400 -45.52 18.00 -26.28
N THR A 401 -45.60 18.31 -24.99
CA THR A 401 -45.05 19.55 -24.39
C THR A 401 -43.60 19.40 -23.90
N TRP A 402 -43.12 18.15 -23.75
CA TRP A 402 -41.74 17.85 -23.36
C TRP A 402 -40.84 17.72 -24.59
N THR A 403 -39.74 18.48 -24.61
CA THR A 403 -38.64 18.34 -25.57
C THR A 403 -37.41 17.79 -24.84
N ASP A 404 -36.48 17.16 -25.56
CA ASP A 404 -35.25 16.68 -24.93
C ASP A 404 -34.43 17.87 -24.41
N VAL A 405 -34.35 18.00 -23.09
CA VAL A 405 -33.65 19.10 -22.41
C VAL A 405 -32.28 18.61 -21.96
N CYS A 406 -31.23 19.29 -22.39
CA CYS A 406 -29.87 19.06 -21.89
C CYS A 406 -29.55 19.96 -20.69
N LEU A 407 -28.60 19.53 -19.86
CA LEU A 407 -27.94 20.44 -18.92
C LEU A 407 -27.16 21.53 -19.68
N VAL A 408 -26.98 22.70 -19.07
CA VAL A 408 -26.39 23.87 -19.75
C VAL A 408 -24.87 23.90 -19.54
N GLY A 409 -24.13 24.10 -20.63
CA GLY A 409 -22.68 24.36 -20.60
C GLY A 409 -21.81 23.22 -21.12
N ASP A 410 -20.61 23.59 -21.57
CA ASP A 410 -19.53 22.66 -21.92
C ASP A 410 -18.26 23.09 -21.16
N PHE A 411 -17.85 22.28 -20.18
CA PHE A 411 -16.71 22.56 -19.32
C PHE A 411 -15.52 21.64 -19.64
N SER A 412 -15.55 20.97 -20.80
CA SER A 412 -14.56 19.97 -21.17
C SER A 412 -13.18 20.50 -21.42
N SER A 413 -13.07 21.69 -22.00
CA SER A 413 -11.78 22.36 -22.18
C SER A 413 -11.05 22.59 -20.85
N SER A 414 -11.74 23.13 -19.85
CA SER A 414 -11.19 23.42 -18.52
C SER A 414 -10.77 22.15 -17.78
N ALA A 415 -11.62 21.13 -17.78
CA ALA A 415 -11.34 19.86 -17.12
C ALA A 415 -10.18 19.11 -17.81
N GLN A 416 -10.18 19.05 -19.14
CA GLN A 416 -9.13 18.40 -19.92
C GLN A 416 -7.80 19.13 -19.80
N PHE A 417 -7.80 20.46 -19.77
CA PHE A 417 -6.59 21.25 -19.57
C PHE A 417 -5.95 20.96 -18.21
N PHE A 418 -6.74 20.93 -17.13
CA PHE A 418 -6.25 20.61 -15.78
C PHE A 418 -5.68 19.17 -15.69
N VAL A 419 -6.40 18.18 -16.22
CA VAL A 419 -5.98 16.78 -16.18
C VAL A 419 -4.76 16.51 -17.08
N ALA A 420 -4.74 17.07 -18.29
CA ALA A 420 -3.62 16.92 -19.22
C ALA A 420 -2.35 17.57 -18.65
N LEU A 421 -2.47 18.76 -18.05
CA LEU A 421 -1.34 19.40 -17.38
C LEU A 421 -0.86 18.60 -16.17
N ALA A 422 -1.77 18.00 -15.38
CA ALA A 422 -1.41 17.07 -14.30
C ALA A 422 -0.59 15.87 -14.79
N ALA A 423 -0.98 15.26 -15.91
CA ALA A 423 -0.23 14.16 -16.50
C ALA A 423 1.15 14.60 -17.01
N LEU A 424 1.25 15.76 -17.69
CA LEU A 424 2.52 16.29 -18.18
C LEU A 424 3.47 16.66 -17.02
N VAL A 425 2.93 17.28 -15.97
CA VAL A 425 3.69 17.61 -14.76
C VAL A 425 4.20 16.36 -14.06
N PHE A 426 3.39 15.30 -14.01
CA PHE A 426 3.83 14.01 -13.47
C PHE A 426 5.03 13.46 -14.24
N VAL A 427 4.96 13.41 -15.58
CA VAL A 427 6.06 12.95 -16.44
C VAL A 427 7.30 13.84 -16.29
N TYR A 428 7.12 15.16 -16.21
CA TYR A 428 8.20 16.10 -15.95
C TYR A 428 8.89 15.82 -14.60
N CYS A 429 8.12 15.66 -13.52
CA CYS A 429 8.66 15.36 -12.20
C CYS A 429 9.44 14.04 -12.19
N VAL A 430 8.98 13.01 -12.90
CA VAL A 430 9.71 11.74 -13.05
C VAL A 430 11.00 11.93 -13.85
N THR A 431 10.95 12.68 -14.95
CA THR A 431 12.13 12.94 -15.80
C THR A 431 13.17 13.77 -15.06
N ALA A 432 12.75 14.84 -14.41
CA ALA A 432 13.59 15.67 -13.56
C ALA A 432 14.20 14.83 -12.43
N LEU A 433 13.43 13.95 -11.78
CA LEU A 433 13.92 13.04 -10.76
C LEU A 433 15.04 12.12 -11.28
N VAL A 434 14.89 11.55 -12.48
CA VAL A 434 15.92 10.71 -13.11
C VAL A 434 17.19 11.52 -13.39
N VAL A 435 17.07 12.74 -13.93
CA VAL A 435 18.21 13.62 -14.20
C VAL A 435 18.91 14.01 -12.89
N TYR A 436 18.15 14.37 -11.86
CA TYR A 436 18.66 14.78 -10.56
C TYR A 436 19.29 13.64 -9.74
N ILE A 437 18.95 12.38 -10.02
CA ILE A 437 19.53 11.21 -9.34
C ILE A 437 20.70 10.62 -10.15
N GLY A 438 20.51 10.42 -11.45
CA GLY A 438 21.47 9.72 -12.31
C GLY A 438 22.58 10.61 -12.87
N TYR A 439 22.32 11.91 -13.05
CA TYR A 439 23.20 12.82 -13.79
C TYR A 439 23.50 14.13 -13.05
N ASN A 440 23.41 14.12 -11.72
CA ASN A 440 23.66 15.32 -10.90
C ASN A 440 25.05 15.95 -11.16
N HIS A 441 26.06 15.13 -11.43
CA HIS A 441 27.40 15.62 -11.77
C HIS A 441 27.41 16.41 -13.09
N VAL A 442 26.60 16.01 -14.08
CA VAL A 442 26.43 16.75 -15.36
C VAL A 442 25.59 18.01 -15.15
N TYR A 443 24.55 17.91 -14.33
CA TYR A 443 23.63 19.01 -14.02
C TYR A 443 24.35 20.18 -13.34
N GLN A 444 25.25 19.91 -12.39
CA GLN A 444 26.02 20.95 -11.71
C GLN A 444 27.20 21.48 -12.54
N HIS A 445 27.81 20.65 -13.38
CA HIS A 445 28.99 21.05 -14.15
C HIS A 445 28.65 21.91 -15.38
N ASN A 446 27.43 21.79 -15.93
CA ASN A 446 26.98 22.59 -17.07
C ASN A 446 25.94 23.62 -16.64
N LYS A 447 26.38 24.89 -16.67
CA LYS A 447 25.63 26.09 -16.24
C LYS A 447 24.29 26.30 -16.96
N LYS A 448 24.04 25.63 -18.10
CA LYS A 448 22.80 25.77 -18.86
C LYS A 448 21.66 24.92 -18.28
N PHE A 449 21.93 23.76 -17.69
CA PHE A 449 20.86 22.86 -17.20
C PHE A 449 20.04 23.45 -16.04
N PRO A 450 20.65 24.06 -15.00
CA PRO A 450 19.87 24.70 -13.93
C PRO A 450 19.04 25.90 -14.40
N LEU A 451 19.52 26.62 -15.42
CA LEU A 451 18.78 27.75 -15.99
C LEU A 451 17.58 27.26 -16.83
N THR A 452 17.75 26.18 -17.59
CA THR A 452 16.67 25.54 -18.35
C THR A 452 15.62 24.93 -17.40
N ASP A 453 16.05 24.26 -16.34
CA ASP A 453 15.13 23.69 -15.34
C ASP A 453 14.35 24.76 -14.57
N LEU A 454 14.99 25.89 -14.25
CA LEU A 454 14.30 27.06 -13.68
C LEU A 454 13.23 27.60 -14.64
N ALA A 455 13.57 27.76 -15.93
CA ALA A 455 12.63 28.27 -16.93
C ALA A 455 11.43 27.34 -17.12
N ILE A 456 11.66 26.03 -17.19
CA ILE A 456 10.59 25.03 -17.32
C ILE A 456 9.74 24.98 -16.05
N SER A 457 10.35 25.01 -14.87
CA SER A 457 9.63 24.99 -13.59
C SER A 457 8.77 26.24 -13.38
N VAL A 458 9.24 27.42 -13.79
CA VAL A 458 8.46 28.67 -13.79
C VAL A 458 7.28 28.59 -14.76
N LEU A 459 7.50 28.07 -15.97
CA LEU A 459 6.44 27.88 -16.97
C LEU A 459 5.38 26.89 -16.46
N ILE A 460 5.80 25.76 -15.89
CA ILE A 460 4.90 24.75 -15.31
C ILE A 460 4.11 25.35 -14.15
N ALA A 461 4.73 26.08 -13.24
CA ALA A 461 4.03 26.70 -12.11
C ALA A 461 2.99 27.73 -12.59
N PHE A 462 3.32 28.53 -13.60
CA PHE A 462 2.38 29.48 -14.20
C PHE A 462 1.18 28.75 -14.86
N LEU A 463 1.45 27.74 -15.69
CA LEU A 463 0.39 26.95 -16.32
C LEU A 463 -0.46 26.21 -15.28
N TRP A 464 0.17 25.72 -14.19
CA TRP A 464 -0.52 25.05 -13.09
C TRP A 464 -1.48 25.99 -12.39
N LEU A 465 -1.05 27.22 -12.11
CA LEU A 465 -1.86 28.27 -11.53
C LEU A 465 -3.09 28.57 -12.40
N VAL A 466 -2.86 28.82 -13.68
CA VAL A 466 -3.93 29.11 -14.65
C VAL A 466 -4.91 27.94 -14.73
N SER A 467 -4.41 26.71 -14.85
CA SER A 467 -5.25 25.51 -14.94
C SER A 467 -6.11 25.29 -13.69
N THR A 468 -5.55 25.55 -12.49
CA THR A 468 -6.25 25.38 -11.22
C THR A 468 -7.36 26.41 -11.07
N PHE A 469 -7.13 27.68 -11.43
CA PHE A 469 -8.17 28.71 -11.38
C PHE A 469 -9.25 28.51 -12.45
N VAL A 470 -8.86 28.13 -13.66
CA VAL A 470 -9.81 27.81 -14.74
C VAL A 470 -10.68 26.61 -14.33
N TRP A 471 -10.09 25.60 -13.69
CA TRP A 471 -10.84 24.45 -13.16
C TRP A 471 -11.73 24.84 -11.97
N ALA A 472 -11.26 25.68 -11.05
CA ALA A 472 -12.05 26.16 -9.92
C ALA A 472 -13.30 26.92 -10.38
N ASN A 473 -13.14 27.78 -11.39
CA ASN A 473 -14.26 28.51 -11.98
C ASN A 473 -15.22 27.56 -12.70
N ALA A 474 -14.69 26.65 -13.54
CA ALA A 474 -15.52 25.64 -14.21
C ALA A 474 -16.29 24.77 -13.21
N LEU A 475 -15.70 24.40 -12.09
CA LEU A 475 -16.37 23.63 -11.03
C LEU A 475 -17.48 24.45 -10.34
N ALA A 476 -17.29 25.75 -10.14
CA ALA A 476 -18.34 26.62 -9.63
C ALA A 476 -19.53 26.68 -10.61
N ASP A 477 -19.24 26.85 -11.90
CA ASP A 477 -20.25 26.90 -12.96
C ASP A 477 -20.97 25.56 -13.14
N ILE A 478 -20.27 24.42 -13.01
CA ILE A 478 -20.87 23.08 -13.00
C ILE A 478 -21.85 22.94 -11.84
N LYS A 479 -21.50 23.38 -10.62
CA LYS A 479 -22.42 23.33 -9.47
C LYS A 479 -23.68 24.15 -9.70
N VAL A 480 -23.55 25.34 -10.29
CA VAL A 480 -24.69 26.18 -10.65
C VAL A 480 -25.53 25.53 -11.76
N SER A 481 -24.88 24.94 -12.75
CA SER A 481 -25.53 24.33 -13.94
C SER A 481 -26.11 22.93 -13.69
N THR A 482 -25.94 22.38 -12.49
CA THR A 482 -26.47 21.07 -12.07
C THR A 482 -27.37 21.16 -10.83
N GLY A 483 -27.44 22.36 -10.21
CA GLY A 483 -28.20 22.63 -9.00
C GLY A 483 -29.62 23.16 -9.26
N ALA A 484 -30.30 23.63 -8.21
CA ALA A 484 -31.69 24.10 -8.29
C ALA A 484 -31.92 25.28 -9.26
N SER A 485 -30.87 26.03 -9.58
CA SER A 485 -30.87 27.16 -10.53
C SER A 485 -31.20 26.79 -11.97
N ILE A 486 -31.22 25.51 -12.33
CA ILE A 486 -31.57 25.07 -13.69
C ILE A 486 -33.08 25.12 -13.98
N VAL A 487 -33.91 24.98 -12.94
CA VAL A 487 -35.38 24.83 -13.09
C VAL A 487 -36.03 26.01 -13.84
N PRO A 488 -35.67 27.29 -13.56
CA PRO A 488 -36.21 28.43 -14.30
C PRO A 488 -35.73 28.53 -15.76
N GLY A 489 -34.69 27.79 -16.15
CA GLY A 489 -34.12 27.79 -17.50
C GLY A 489 -34.77 26.77 -18.45
N ILE A 490 -35.58 25.85 -17.93
CA ILE A 490 -36.20 24.79 -18.72
C ILE A 490 -37.55 25.27 -19.28
N GLU A 491 -37.65 25.43 -20.61
CA GLU A 491 -38.88 25.89 -21.26
C GLU A 491 -40.04 24.90 -21.09
N SER A 492 -39.78 23.60 -21.11
CA SER A 492 -40.78 22.56 -20.84
C SER A 492 -41.38 22.63 -19.44
N CYS A 493 -40.69 23.23 -18.47
CA CYS A 493 -41.19 23.46 -17.11
C CYS A 493 -42.01 24.76 -16.97
N LYS A 494 -42.08 25.58 -18.03
CA LYS A 494 -42.91 26.80 -18.11
C LYS A 494 -44.19 26.59 -18.92
N ALA A 495 -44.33 25.42 -19.56
CA ALA A 495 -45.52 25.09 -20.33
C ALA A 495 -46.75 24.99 -19.42
N PRO A 496 -47.94 25.44 -19.87
CA PRO A 496 -49.17 25.30 -19.09
C PRO A 496 -49.46 23.81 -18.82
N GLY A 497 -49.65 23.47 -17.54
CA GLY A 497 -49.92 22.09 -17.10
C GLY A 497 -48.71 21.24 -16.69
N THR A 498 -47.48 21.79 -16.69
CA THR A 498 -46.26 21.09 -16.23
C THR A 498 -45.58 21.84 -15.08
N THR A 499 -45.21 21.14 -14.00
CA THR A 499 -44.40 21.70 -12.90
C THR A 499 -43.16 20.87 -12.64
N CYS A 500 -42.03 21.52 -12.36
CA CYS A 500 -40.74 20.88 -12.12
C CYS A 500 -40.18 21.30 -10.76
N HIS A 501 -39.78 20.34 -9.93
CA HIS A 501 -39.12 20.59 -8.64
C HIS A 501 -37.73 19.94 -8.62
N PHE A 502 -36.73 20.68 -8.17
CA PHE A 502 -35.39 20.13 -7.95
C PHE A 502 -35.41 19.17 -6.76
N LEU A 503 -34.87 17.97 -6.94
CA LEU A 503 -34.76 16.96 -5.87
C LEU A 503 -33.36 16.96 -5.27
N SER A 504 -32.36 16.63 -6.08
CA SER A 504 -31.00 16.40 -5.60
C SER A 504 -29.99 16.45 -6.73
N VAL A 505 -28.73 16.69 -6.35
CA VAL A 505 -27.55 16.54 -7.22
C VAL A 505 -26.48 15.76 -6.47
N THR A 506 -25.74 14.91 -7.17
CA THR A 506 -24.61 14.17 -6.59
C THR A 506 -23.61 15.13 -5.93
N ARG A 507 -23.17 14.78 -4.72
CA ARG A 507 -22.21 15.61 -3.96
C ARG A 507 -20.86 15.68 -4.67
N MET A 508 -20.43 16.90 -5.02
CA MET A 508 -19.15 17.16 -5.71
C MET A 508 -17.96 17.33 -4.75
N GLY A 509 -17.97 16.66 -3.60
CA GLY A 509 -16.93 16.79 -2.57
C GLY A 509 -15.53 16.45 -3.09
N ILE A 510 -15.43 15.41 -3.91
CA ILE A 510 -14.17 14.96 -4.53
C ILE A 510 -13.64 16.01 -5.53
N LEU A 511 -14.52 16.67 -6.30
CA LEU A 511 -14.10 17.74 -7.20
C LEU A 511 -13.62 18.98 -6.42
N ASN A 512 -14.22 19.30 -5.28
CA ASN A 512 -13.73 20.38 -4.41
C ASN A 512 -12.33 20.09 -3.87
N VAL A 513 -12.09 18.84 -3.48
CA VAL A 513 -10.78 18.37 -3.03
C VAL A 513 -9.74 18.56 -4.14
N SER A 514 -10.08 18.28 -5.41
CA SER A 514 -9.16 18.50 -6.53
C SER A 514 -8.69 19.96 -6.68
N VAL A 515 -9.56 20.94 -6.43
CA VAL A 515 -9.21 22.38 -6.47
C VAL A 515 -8.29 22.75 -5.28
N VAL A 516 -8.60 22.23 -4.09
CA VAL A 516 -7.77 22.46 -2.88
C VAL A 516 -6.36 21.91 -3.09
N PHE A 517 -6.23 20.68 -3.60
CA PHE A 517 -4.93 20.10 -3.90
C PHE A 517 -4.21 20.82 -5.04
N GLY A 518 -4.95 21.31 -6.05
CA GLY A 518 -4.39 22.18 -7.10
C GLY A 518 -3.73 23.45 -6.52
N LEU A 519 -4.40 24.11 -5.57
CA LEU A 519 -3.89 25.32 -4.89
C LEU A 519 -2.75 25.01 -3.92
N LEU A 520 -2.81 23.91 -3.17
CA LEU A 520 -1.69 23.49 -2.30
C LEU A 520 -0.44 23.18 -3.10
N ASN A 521 -0.59 22.60 -4.30
CA ASN A 521 0.55 22.30 -5.18
C ASN A 521 1.25 23.57 -5.68
N MET A 522 0.55 24.72 -5.74
CA MET A 522 1.20 26.01 -6.05
C MET A 522 2.24 26.43 -5.02
N ILE A 523 1.99 26.16 -3.74
CA ILE A 523 2.93 26.46 -2.66
C ILE A 523 4.21 25.63 -2.83
N LEU A 524 4.05 24.36 -3.24
CA LEU A 524 5.16 23.47 -3.53
C LEU A 524 5.97 23.93 -4.74
N TRP A 525 5.31 24.36 -5.83
CA TRP A 525 5.99 24.91 -7.00
C TRP A 525 6.76 26.20 -6.70
N ALA A 526 6.18 27.11 -5.92
CA ALA A 526 6.86 28.34 -5.48
C ALA A 526 8.10 28.03 -4.63
N GLY A 527 7.98 27.07 -3.71
CA GLY A 527 9.12 26.57 -2.93
C GLY A 527 10.20 25.92 -3.81
N ASN A 528 9.80 25.15 -4.82
CA ASN A 528 10.74 24.48 -5.73
C ASN A 528 11.48 25.47 -6.64
N ILE A 529 10.78 26.46 -7.20
CA ILE A 529 11.39 27.54 -8.00
C ILE A 529 12.43 28.29 -7.18
N TRP A 530 12.15 28.55 -5.91
CA TRP A 530 13.11 29.20 -5.00
C TRP A 530 14.38 28.36 -4.78
N LEU A 531 14.23 27.03 -4.63
CA LEU A 531 15.37 26.13 -4.49
C LEU A 531 16.19 26.05 -5.78
N ILE A 532 15.55 25.89 -6.93
CA ILE A 532 16.23 25.85 -8.24
C ILE A 532 16.92 27.18 -8.54
N TYR A 533 16.29 28.31 -8.20
CA TYR A 533 16.88 29.65 -8.34
C TYR A 533 18.20 29.78 -7.56
N LYS A 534 18.27 29.25 -6.33
CA LYS A 534 19.51 29.24 -5.54
C LYS A 534 20.64 28.45 -6.19
N ASP A 535 20.30 27.42 -6.95
CA ASP A 535 21.27 26.58 -7.68
C ASP A 535 21.72 27.21 -9.02
N THR A 536 21.11 28.33 -9.43
CA THR A 536 21.53 29.07 -10.64
C THR A 536 22.66 30.07 -10.36
N ASN A 537 23.44 30.38 -11.40
CA ASN A 537 24.48 31.42 -11.32
C ASN A 537 23.93 32.84 -11.10
N LEU A 538 22.62 33.06 -11.27
CA LEU A 538 21.97 34.35 -11.02
C LEU A 538 22.00 34.69 -9.51
N HIS A 539 21.76 33.70 -8.65
CA HIS A 539 21.83 33.88 -7.21
C HIS A 539 23.27 34.07 -6.71
N SER A 540 24.24 33.33 -7.26
CA SER A 540 25.65 33.47 -6.89
C SER A 540 26.27 34.79 -7.36
N GLN A 541 25.79 35.37 -8.47
CA GLN A 541 26.16 36.73 -8.90
C GLN A 541 25.51 37.81 -8.04
N TRP A 542 24.23 37.67 -7.68
CA TRP A 542 23.53 38.59 -6.80
C TRP A 542 24.21 38.70 -5.42
N ASN A 543 24.57 37.56 -4.80
CA ASN A 543 25.28 37.56 -3.51
C ASN A 543 26.69 38.17 -3.60
N ARG A 544 27.39 38.01 -4.73
CA ARG A 544 28.70 38.66 -4.97
C ARG A 544 28.59 40.17 -5.21
N ILE A 545 27.45 40.66 -5.69
CA ILE A 545 27.20 42.10 -5.85
C ILE A 545 26.80 42.73 -4.51
N SER A 546 26.10 42.00 -3.65
CA SER A 546 25.77 42.45 -2.28
C SER A 546 26.95 42.40 -1.31
N GLU A 547 27.98 41.60 -1.59
CA GLU A 547 29.22 41.50 -0.81
C GLU A 547 30.42 42.09 -1.57
N SER A 548 30.57 43.41 -1.57
CA SER A 548 31.83 44.10 -1.91
C SER A 548 31.91 45.47 -1.19
N PRO A 549 33.10 46.00 -0.86
CA PRO A 549 33.70 45.85 0.47
C PRO A 549 33.79 47.18 1.24
N THR A 550 33.27 47.22 2.46
CA THR A 550 33.78 48.09 3.53
C THR A 550 34.61 47.24 4.47
N GLU A 551 35.77 47.76 4.87
CA GLU A 551 36.77 47.19 5.80
C GLU A 551 37.92 46.39 5.15
N ARG A 552 38.85 47.14 4.56
CA ARG A 552 40.28 46.99 4.88
C ARG A 552 40.84 48.34 5.31
N VAL A 553 41.00 48.55 6.62
CA VAL A 553 42.12 49.26 7.27
C VAL A 553 42.35 48.58 8.61
#